data_AF-A0A7V6WL39-F1
#
_entry.id   AF-A0A7V6WL39-F1
#
_cell.length_a   1.000
_cell.length_b   1.000
_cell.length_c   1.000
_cell.angle_alpha   90.00
_cell.angle_beta   90.00
_cell.angle_gamma   90.00
#
_symmetry.space_group_name_H-M   'P 1'
#
loop_
_entity.id
_entity.type
_entity.pdbx_description
1 polymer ?
#
loop_
_entity_poly.entity_id
_entity_poly.type
_entity_poly.pdbx_seq_one_letter_code
_entity_poly.pdbx_strand_id
1 'polypeptide(L)' 'KLSKLLSDFEKKVLNYYLEGKSYQEIGEILKRDSKSIDNALQRIKRKIEKMR' A
#
# COMPACT_ATOMS: atom_id res chain seq x y z
N LYS A 1 11.74 0.82 -11.35
CA LYS A 1 12.44 -0.01 -10.33
C LYS A 1 11.57 -0.28 -9.09
N LEU A 2 10.79 0.68 -8.57
CA LEU A 2 9.88 0.47 -7.41
C LEU A 2 8.71 -0.50 -7.70
N SER A 3 8.10 -0.40 -8.87
CA SER A 3 6.98 -1.26 -9.32
C SER A 3 7.34 -2.75 -9.51
N LYS A 4 8.62 -3.12 -9.48
CA LYS A 4 9.04 -4.54 -9.48
C LYS A 4 9.23 -5.11 -8.06
N LEU A 5 9.35 -4.24 -7.04
CA LEU A 5 9.60 -4.62 -5.65
C LEU A 5 8.31 -4.73 -4.82
N LEU A 6 7.28 -3.98 -5.21
CA LEU A 6 5.97 -4.06 -4.59
C LEU A 6 5.19 -5.26 -5.13
N SER A 7 4.48 -5.96 -4.25
CA SER A 7 3.50 -6.95 -4.67
C SER A 7 2.33 -6.27 -5.37
N ASP A 8 1.54 -7.01 -6.14
CA ASP A 8 0.38 -6.43 -6.83
C ASP A 8 -0.66 -5.85 -5.86
N PHE A 9 -0.75 -6.40 -4.66
CA PHE A 9 -1.55 -5.83 -3.59
C PHE A 9 -0.99 -4.49 -3.10
N GLU A 10 0.31 -4.43 -2.82
CA GLU A 10 0.97 -3.21 -2.38
C GLU A 10 0.90 -2.10 -3.43
N LYS A 11 0.96 -2.43 -4.73
CA LYS A 11 0.76 -1.45 -5.81
C LYS A 11 -0.64 -0.85 -5.77
N LYS A 12 -1.67 -1.67 -5.58
CA LYS A 12 -3.07 -1.21 -5.50
C LYS A 12 -3.26 -0.30 -4.29
N VAL A 13 -2.74 -0.71 -3.13
CA VAL A 13 -2.78 0.10 -1.89
C VAL A 13 -2.06 1.43 -2.10
N LEU A 14 -0.85 1.40 -2.67
CA LEU A 14 -0.09 2.62 -2.95
C LEU A 14 -0.82 3.54 -3.93
N ASN A 15 -1.43 3.01 -4.99
CA ASN A 15 -2.14 3.82 -5.97
C ASN A 15 -3.30 4.60 -5.32
N TYR A 16 -4.14 3.93 -4.54
CA TYR A 16 -5.24 4.60 -3.85
C TYR A 16 -4.77 5.58 -2.76
N TYR A 17 -3.67 5.26 -2.08
CA TYR A 17 -3.07 6.17 -1.11
C TYR A 17 -2.55 7.45 -1.79
N LEU A 18 -1.95 7.34 -2.99
CA LEU A 18 -1.52 8.48 -3.79
C LEU A 18 -2.68 9.30 -4.36
N GLU A 19 -3.84 8.67 -4.59
CA GLU A 19 -5.09 9.35 -4.92
C GLU A 19 -5.70 10.12 -3.72
N GLY A 20 -5.07 10.05 -2.54
CA GLY A 20 -5.52 10.75 -1.33
C GLY A 20 -6.54 10.00 -0.49
N LYS A 21 -6.81 8.72 -0.79
CA LYS A 21 -7.73 7.91 0.00
C LYS A 21 -7.13 7.52 1.35
N SER A 22 -7.93 7.55 2.40
CA SER A 22 -7.54 7.04 3.71
C SER A 22 -7.41 5.52 3.71
N TYR A 23 -6.62 4.97 4.62
CA TYR A 23 -6.42 3.51 4.72
C TYR A 23 -7.73 2.76 5.05
N GLN A 24 -8.71 3.42 5.68
CA GLN A 24 -10.04 2.87 5.93
C GLN A 24 -10.82 2.73 4.61
N GLU A 25 -10.90 3.79 3.81
CA GLU A 25 -11.54 3.77 2.49
C GLU A 25 -10.87 2.77 1.54
N ILE A 26 -9.54 2.67 1.57
CA ILE A 26 -8.80 1.68 0.79
C ILE A 26 -9.19 0.26 1.22
N GLY A 27 -9.40 0.04 2.52
CA GLY A 27 -9.89 -1.23 3.05
C GLY A 27 -11.25 -1.59 2.49
N GLU A 28 -12.19 -0.64 2.51
CA GLU A 28 -13.53 -0.82 1.95
C GLU A 28 -13.48 -1.12 0.44
N ILE A 29 -12.71 -0.34 -0.32
CA ILE A 29 -12.55 -0.50 -1.78
C ILE A 29 -11.93 -1.86 -2.13
N LEU A 30 -10.90 -2.28 -1.40
CA LEU A 30 -10.20 -3.54 -1.66
C LEU A 30 -10.88 -4.74 -0.98
N LYS A 31 -11.98 -4.53 -0.25
CA LYS A 31 -12.65 -5.52 0.60
C LYS A 31 -11.66 -6.22 1.54
N ARG A 32 -10.81 -5.42 2.19
CA ARG A 32 -9.80 -5.84 3.16
C ARG A 32 -9.96 -5.06 4.46
N ASP A 33 -9.51 -5.64 5.55
CA ASP A 33 -9.49 -4.95 6.82
C ASP A 33 -8.44 -3.81 6.81
N SER A 34 -8.72 -2.76 7.58
CA SER A 34 -7.86 -1.59 7.69
C SER A 34 -6.45 -1.91 8.21
N LYS A 35 -6.29 -2.97 9.03
CA LYS A 35 -4.99 -3.43 9.52
C LYS A 35 -4.17 -4.09 8.40
N SER A 36 -4.78 -4.78 7.45
CA SER A 36 -4.11 -5.32 6.27
C SER A 36 -3.62 -4.21 5.33
N ILE A 37 -4.39 -3.11 5.21
CA ILE A 37 -3.95 -1.91 4.48
C ILE A 37 -2.76 -1.25 5.17
N ASP A 38 -2.84 -1.05 6.50
CA ASP A 38 -1.73 -0.51 7.28
C ASP A 38 -0.46 -1.37 7.14
N ASN A 39 -0.60 -2.70 7.27
CA ASN A 39 0.49 -3.64 7.05
C ASN A 39 1.11 -3.51 5.65
N ALA A 40 0.30 -3.27 4.62
CA ALA A 40 0.80 -3.04 3.26
C ALA A 40 1.58 -1.72 3.17
N LEU A 41 1.05 -0.63 3.74
CA LEU A 41 1.73 0.67 3.78
C LEU A 41 3.07 0.59 4.53
N GLN A 42 3.13 -0.13 5.66
CA GLN A 42 4.37 -0.38 6.38
C GLN A 42 5.40 -1.14 5.52
N ARG A 43 4.98 -2.20 4.81
CA ARG A 43 5.87 -2.96 3.91
C ARG A 43 6.39 -2.08 2.77
N ILE A 44 5.52 -1.25 2.18
CA ILE A 44 5.90 -0.30 1.13
C ILE A 44 6.97 0.67 1.66
N LYS A 45 6.75 1.28 2.83
CA LYS A 45 7.70 2.22 3.45
C LYS A 45 9.06 1.58 3.69
N ARG A 46 9.10 0.38 4.29
CA ARG A 46 10.35 -0.37 4.52
C ARG A 46 11.09 -0.71 3.22
N LYS A 47 10.37 -1.05 2.15
CA LYS A 47 10.97 -1.34 0.84
C LYS A 47 11.59 -0.09 0.22
N ILE A 48 10.91 1.05 0.31
CA ILE A 48 11.42 2.34 -0.17
C ILE A 48 12.67 2.75 0.62
N GLU A 49 12.65 2.62 1.94
CA GLU A 49 13.82 2.91 2.80
C GLU A 49 15.03 2.03 2.44
N LYS A 50 14.82 0.74 2.17
CA LYS A 50 15.91 -0.17 1.75
C LYS A 50 16.46 0.09 0.34
N MET A 51 15.73 0.83 -0.50
CA MET A 51 16.20 1.21 -1.83
C MET A 51 17.08 2.46 -1.82
N ARG A 52 17.06 3.20 -0.71
CA ARG A 52 17.82 4.42 -0.52
C ARG A 52 19.22 4.09 -0.03
#